data_AF-A0A5Q4DVZ2-F1
#
_entry.id   AF-A0A5Q4DVZ2-F1
#
_cell.length_a   1.000
_cell.length_b   1.000
_cell.length_c   1.000
_cell.angle_alpha   90.00
_cell.angle_beta   90.00
_cell.angle_gamma   90.00
#
_symmetry.space_group_name_H-M   'P 1'
#
loop_
_entity.id
_entity.type
_entity.pdbx_description
1 polymer ?
#
loop_
_entity_poly.entity_id
_entity_poly.type
_entity_poly.pdbx_seq_one_letter_code
_entity_poly.pdbx_strand_id
1 'polypeptide(L)'
;MKKHVVGACLAATTALTPVWAHAQTTINWWHAMGGELGELLEGVAENFNESQDEYRVVPSYRGTYTEAMTGAIAAFRANQQPHILQVFEVGTGT
;
A
#
# COMPACT_ATOMS: atom_id res chain seq x y z
N MET A 1 -18.20 26.35 -63.71
CA MET A 1 -17.04 25.59 -63.18
C MET A 1 -16.58 26.21 -61.87
N LYS A 2 -16.93 25.63 -60.73
CA LYS A 2 -16.15 25.70 -59.47
C LYS A 2 -16.71 24.63 -58.53
N LYS A 3 -15.81 23.75 -58.11
CA LYS A 3 -16.05 22.36 -57.72
C LYS A 3 -16.47 22.30 -56.25
N HIS A 4 -17.45 21.45 -55.96
CA HIS A 4 -17.74 20.97 -54.61
C HIS A 4 -16.51 20.22 -54.08
N VAL A 5 -16.08 20.54 -52.86
CA VAL A 5 -15.21 19.66 -52.06
C VAL A 5 -15.88 19.50 -50.70
N VAL A 6 -16.71 18.46 -50.64
CA VAL A 6 -17.06 17.76 -49.41
C VAL A 6 -15.78 17.06 -48.96
N GLY A 7 -15.17 17.53 -47.87
CA GLY A 7 -13.90 17.00 -47.34
C GLY A 7 -14.09 16.58 -45.89
N ALA A 8 -14.38 15.29 -45.71
CA ALA A 8 -14.42 14.49 -44.50
C ALA A 8 -13.81 15.13 -43.23
N CYS A 9 -14.66 15.63 -42.33
CA CYS A 9 -14.36 15.59 -40.91
C CYS A 9 -14.40 14.12 -40.47
N LEU A 10 -13.26 13.43 -40.54
CA LEU A 10 -13.06 12.19 -39.81
C LEU A 10 -13.18 12.53 -38.32
N ALA A 11 -14.38 12.35 -37.78
CA ALA A 11 -14.63 12.38 -36.35
C ALA A 11 -13.80 11.26 -35.72
N ALA A 12 -12.62 11.61 -35.21
CA ALA A 12 -11.86 10.76 -34.33
C ALA A 12 -12.60 10.70 -32.98
N THR A 13 -13.68 9.91 -32.93
CA THR A 13 -14.26 9.41 -31.69
C THR A 13 -13.28 8.42 -31.10
N THR A 14 -12.20 8.93 -30.50
CA THR A 14 -11.45 8.18 -29.51
C THR A 14 -12.40 7.99 -28.34
N ALA A 15 -12.88 6.77 -28.17
CA ALA A 15 -13.71 6.38 -27.06
C ALA A 15 -12.98 6.75 -25.77
N LEU A 16 -13.53 7.69 -25.02
CA LEU A 16 -13.16 7.94 -23.63
C LEU A 16 -13.57 6.69 -22.84
N THR A 17 -12.71 5.68 -22.80
CA THR A 17 -12.86 4.60 -21.83
C THR A 17 -12.65 5.23 -20.45
N PRO A 18 -13.59 5.10 -19.52
CA PRO A 18 -13.40 5.61 -18.18
C PRO A 18 -12.19 4.89 -17.56
N VAL A 19 -11.12 5.63 -17.32
CA VAL A 19 -10.07 5.18 -16.41
C VAL A 19 -10.71 5.17 -15.03
N TRP A 20 -11.03 3.98 -14.53
CA TRP A 20 -11.44 3.82 -13.15
C TRP A 20 -10.23 4.15 -12.28
N ALA A 21 -10.19 5.38 -11.76
CA ALA A 21 -9.24 5.76 -10.73
C ALA A 21 -9.59 4.97 -9.45
N HIS A 22 -8.94 3.83 -9.25
CA HIS A 22 -8.99 3.14 -7.97
C HIS A 22 -8.17 3.93 -6.94
N ALA A 23 -8.75 4.20 -5.78
CA ALA A 23 -8.01 4.80 -4.68
C ALA A 23 -6.92 3.83 -4.20
N GLN A 24 -5.69 4.32 -4.03
CA GLN A 24 -4.56 3.54 -3.54
C GLN A 24 -4.89 2.93 -2.16
N THR A 25 -4.74 1.61 -2.02
CA THR A 25 -5.09 0.90 -0.79
C THR A 25 -3.95 0.99 0.22
N THR A 26 -4.20 1.59 1.39
CA THR A 26 -3.18 1.74 2.43
C THR A 26 -3.13 0.52 3.36
N ILE A 27 -1.94 -0.06 3.55
CA ILE A 27 -1.67 -1.23 4.39
C ILE A 27 -0.75 -0.82 5.55
N ASN A 28 -1.34 -0.50 6.70
CA ASN A 28 -0.62 -0.33 7.97
C ASN A 28 0.04 -1.64 8.45
N TRP A 29 1.35 -1.60 8.68
CA TRP A 29 2.15 -2.71 9.19
C TRP A 29 2.89 -2.31 10.47
N TRP A 30 2.65 -2.99 11.59
CA TRP A 30 3.40 -2.78 12.83
C TRP A 30 4.52 -3.79 12.98
N HIS A 31 5.72 -3.32 13.29
CA HIS A 31 6.91 -4.14 13.50
C HIS A 31 7.63 -3.81 14.81
N ALA A 32 8.46 -4.75 15.27
CA ALA A 32 9.29 -4.63 16.47
C ALA A 32 10.79 -4.60 16.17
N MET A 33 11.16 -4.37 14.90
CA MET A 33 12.56 -4.21 14.48
C MET A 33 13.02 -2.77 14.69
N GLY A 34 13.93 -2.57 15.65
CA GLY A 34 14.61 -1.30 15.90
C GLY A 34 16.01 -1.25 15.27
N GLY A 35 16.61 -0.06 15.25
CA GLY A 35 17.94 0.16 14.66
C GLY A 35 17.99 -0.17 13.17
N GLU A 36 19.13 -0.70 12.72
CA GLU A 36 19.42 -1.00 11.31
C GLU A 36 18.39 -1.95 10.67
N LEU A 37 17.85 -2.93 11.42
CA LEU A 37 16.81 -3.83 10.91
C LEU A 37 15.50 -3.09 10.61
N GLY A 38 15.18 -2.04 11.38
CA GLY A 38 14.04 -1.18 11.12
C GLY A 38 14.25 -0.38 9.84
N GLU A 39 15.42 0.23 9.67
CA GLU A 39 15.78 1.00 8.46
C GLU A 39 15.72 0.13 7.19
N LEU A 40 16.25 -1.10 7.26
CA LEU A 40 16.18 -2.05 6.15
C LEU A 40 14.74 -2.43 5.81
N LEU A 41 13.89 -2.68 6.81
CA LEU A 41 12.48 -2.98 6.59
C LEU A 41 11.75 -1.81 5.94
N GLU A 42 12.00 -0.59 6.41
CA GLU A 42 11.38 0.62 5.85
C GLU A 42 11.81 0.81 4.40
N GLY A 43 13.09 0.59 4.07
CA GLY A 43 13.57 0.60 2.69
C GLY A 43 12.94 -0.48 1.81
N VAL A 44 12.67 -1.68 2.34
CA VAL A 44 11.92 -2.71 1.59
C VAL A 44 10.48 -2.26 1.32
N ALA A 45 9.81 -1.66 2.30
CA ALA A 45 8.45 -1.14 2.12
C ALA A 45 8.43 0.03 1.11
N GLU A 46 9.44 0.89 1.13
CA GLU A 46 9.61 1.97 0.17
C GLU A 46 9.78 1.44 -1.26
N ASN A 47 10.73 0.53 -1.49
CA ASN A 47 10.93 -0.10 -2.80
C ASN A 47 9.64 -0.78 -3.32
N PHE A 48 8.89 -1.44 -2.44
CA PHE A 48 7.59 -2.02 -2.81
C PHE A 48 6.58 -0.94 -3.21
N ASN A 49 6.49 0.14 -2.45
CA ASN A 49 5.61 1.26 -2.75
C ASN A 49 5.99 2.00 -4.04
N GLU A 50 7.27 2.03 -4.41
CA GLU A 50 7.74 2.63 -5.67
C GLU A 50 7.53 1.71 -6.88
N SER A 51 7.46 0.39 -6.65
CA SER A 51 7.29 -0.59 -7.73
C SER A 51 5.89 -0.63 -8.34
N GLN A 52 4.89 -0.01 -7.69
CA GLN A 52 3.48 -0.07 -8.07
C GLN A 52 2.66 1.06 -7.43
N ASP A 53 1.50 1.40 -8.00
CA ASP A 53 0.64 2.50 -7.54
C ASP A 53 -0.69 2.03 -6.87
N GLU A 54 -0.91 0.72 -6.75
CA GLU A 54 -2.16 0.12 -6.27
C GLU A 54 -2.24 0.09 -4.72
N TYR A 55 -1.11 -0.11 -4.05
CA TYR A 55 -0.98 -0.29 -2.61
C TYR A 55 0.03 0.70 -2.02
N ARG A 56 -0.19 1.08 -0.76
CA ARG A 56 0.77 1.82 0.06
C ARG A 56 0.99 1.13 1.39
N VAL A 57 2.11 0.44 1.55
CA VAL A 57 2.53 -0.17 2.81
C VAL A 57 3.12 0.92 3.71
N VAL A 58 2.61 1.04 4.93
CA VAL A 58 3.05 2.01 5.93
C VAL A 58 3.58 1.23 7.14
N PRO A 59 4.90 0.97 7.21
CA PRO A 59 5.52 0.37 8.38
C PRO A 59 5.50 1.34 9.57
N SER A 60 5.43 0.81 10.78
CA SER A 60 5.52 1.58 12.02
C SER A 60 6.19 0.75 13.11
N TYR A 61 7.30 1.27 13.64
CA TYR A 61 7.96 0.68 14.79
C TYR A 61 7.10 0.81 16.05
N ARG A 62 6.90 -0.29 16.77
CA ARG A 62 6.04 -0.37 17.97
C ARG A 62 6.77 -0.85 19.22
N GLY A 63 8.08 -0.65 19.29
CA GLY A 63 8.89 -1.08 20.43
C GLY A 63 9.32 -2.53 20.32
N THR A 64 9.43 -3.21 21.45
CA THR A 64 9.71 -4.65 21.55
C THR A 64 8.55 -5.50 21.04
N TYR A 65 8.79 -6.79 20.80
CA TYR A 65 7.72 -7.73 20.40
C TYR A 65 6.56 -7.77 21.39
N THR A 66 6.85 -7.72 22.70
CA THR A 66 5.83 -7.71 23.75
C THR A 66 4.99 -6.44 23.71
N GLU A 67 5.63 -5.29 23.50
CA GLU A 67 4.95 -3.99 23.37
C GLU A 67 4.10 -3.94 22.10
N ALA A 68 4.64 -4.38 20.96
CA ALA A 68 3.92 -4.45 19.69
C ALA A 68 2.66 -5.33 19.79
N MET A 69 2.78 -6.52 20.41
CA MET A 69 1.65 -7.43 20.62
C MET A 69 0.61 -6.85 21.59
N THR A 70 1.04 -6.30 22.72
CA THR A 70 0.14 -5.68 23.71
C THR A 70 -0.61 -4.50 23.09
N GLY A 71 0.11 -3.65 22.35
CA GLY A 71 -0.46 -2.53 21.61
C GLY A 71 -1.47 -3.00 20.56
N ALA A 72 -1.18 -4.06 19.83
CA ALA A 72 -2.10 -4.60 18.83
C ALA A 72 -3.39 -5.18 19.45
N ILE A 73 -3.31 -5.84 20.61
CA ILE A 73 -4.50 -6.32 21.35
C ILE A 73 -5.39 -5.15 21.76
N ALA A 74 -4.79 -4.08 22.30
CA ALA A 74 -5.53 -2.87 22.67
C ALA A 74 -6.16 -2.20 21.44
N ALA A 75 -5.41 -2.08 20.35
CA ALA A 75 -5.86 -1.50 19.10
C ALA A 75 -7.00 -2.31 18.47
N PHE A 76 -6.92 -3.64 18.50
CA PHE A 76 -7.99 -4.53 18.02
C PHE A 76 -9.30 -4.31 18.79
N ARG A 77 -9.23 -4.19 20.13
CA ARG A 77 -10.41 -3.87 20.96
C ARG A 77 -11.00 -2.49 20.65
N ALA A 78 -10.17 -1.56 20.18
CA ALA A 78 -10.56 -0.21 19.79
C ALA A 78 -10.96 -0.08 18.31
N ASN A 79 -10.94 -1.17 17.52
CA ASN A 79 -11.09 -1.15 16.06
C ASN A 79 -10.06 -0.25 15.34
N GLN A 80 -8.83 -0.20 15.86
CA GLN A 80 -7.69 0.57 15.35
C GLN A 80 -6.46 -0.32 15.07
N GLN A 81 -6.65 -1.63 14.91
CA GLN A 81 -5.59 -2.59 14.64
C GLN A 81 -4.85 -2.29 13.32
N PRO A 82 -3.56 -2.67 13.21
CA PRO A 82 -2.91 -2.70 11.91
C PRO A 82 -3.48 -3.81 11.03
N HIS A 83 -3.18 -3.77 9.72
CA HIS A 83 -3.49 -4.88 8.81
C HIS A 83 -2.49 -6.02 8.97
N ILE A 84 -1.23 -5.69 9.27
CA ILE A 84 -0.14 -6.66 9.48
C ILE A 84 0.55 -6.35 10.81
N LEU A 85 0.82 -7.39 11.60
CA LEU A 85 1.58 -7.29 12.84
C LEU A 85 2.74 -8.29 12.81
N GLN A 86 3.95 -7.81 13.07
CA GLN A 86 5.09 -8.68 13.34
C GLN A 86 4.96 -9.26 14.75
N VAL A 87 4.92 -10.58 14.84
CA VAL A 87 4.94 -11.33 16.11
C VAL A 87 6.19 -12.19 16.14
N PHE A 88 6.75 -12.39 17.34
CA PHE A 88 7.76 -13.44 17.50
C PHE A 88 7.07 -14.80 17.41
N GLU A 89 7.75 -15.79 16.84
CA GLU A 89 7.30 -17.17 16.95
C GLU A 89 7.47 -17.57 18.42
N VAL A 90 6.37 -17.90 19.12
CA VAL A 90 6.49 -18.48 20.46
C VAL A 90 7.07 -19.86 20.25
N GLY A 91 8.39 -19.97 20.44
CA GLY A 91 9.13 -21.22 20.31
C GLY A 91 8.32 -22.36 20.91
N THR A 92 7.73 -23.19 20.05
CA THR A 92 7.43 -24.58 20.40
C THR A 92 8.74 -25.36 20.35
N GLY A 93 9.75 -24.83 21.06
CA GLY A 93 11.02 -25.47 21.35
C GLY A 93 10.83 -26.43 22.52
N THR A 94 9.90 -27.38 22.36
CA THR A 94 9.89 -28.71 22.99
C THR A 94 9.07 -29.65 22.11
#